data_AF-A0A074MWR0-F1
#
_entry.id   AF-A0A074MWR0-F1
#
_cell.length_a   1.000
_cell.length_b   1.000
_cell.length_c   1.000
_cell.angle_alpha   90.00
_cell.angle_beta   90.00
_cell.angle_gamma   90.00
#
_symmetry.space_group_name_H-M   'P 1'
#
loop_
_entity.id
_entity.type
_entity.pdbx_description
1 polymer ?
#
loop_
_entity_poly.entity_id
_entity_poly.type
_entity_poly.pdbx_seq_one_letter_code
_entity_poly.pdbx_strand_id
1 'polypeptide(L)'
;MPDISSLSDKQLTNLEKNYLANGVEVGGPYSLAEVRLESLRRTPSALDPVAVAKAIVELARASEDNLTTYGELWNRISPGQPWKGNATQKAVANALTRVVAYCVTHKMPIITVLVVRTDQRDLSELAVENICREAQELGVDTGPDPKAFIEAQRVAAMALADFPRSERPAT
;
A
#
# COMPACT_ATOMS: atom_id res chain seq x y z
N MET A 1 9.57 -1.20 25.56
CA MET A 1 8.36 -1.97 25.16
C MET A 1 8.81 -3.07 24.21
N PRO A 2 8.15 -4.24 24.13
CA PRO A 2 8.45 -5.21 23.08
C PRO A 2 8.31 -4.55 21.70
N ASP A 3 8.97 -5.11 20.68
CA ASP A 3 8.76 -4.71 19.29
C ASP A 3 7.36 -5.18 18.86
N ILE A 4 6.57 -4.36 18.17
CA ILE A 4 5.24 -4.75 17.67
C ILE A 4 5.30 -6.01 16.80
N SER A 5 6.44 -6.23 16.13
CA SER A 5 6.68 -7.42 15.32
C SER A 5 6.79 -8.72 16.14
N SER A 6 6.99 -8.64 17.45
CA SER A 6 6.97 -9.82 18.32
C SER A 6 5.55 -10.30 18.65
N LEU A 7 4.52 -9.52 18.33
CA LEU A 7 3.14 -9.94 18.49
C LEU A 7 2.76 -10.97 17.42
N SER A 8 1.91 -11.93 17.75
CA SER A 8 1.24 -12.79 16.77
C SER A 8 0.11 -12.06 16.06
N ASP A 9 -0.32 -12.57 14.91
CA ASP A 9 -1.45 -11.99 14.16
C ASP A 9 -2.73 -11.94 15.00
N LYS A 10 -2.97 -12.99 15.81
CA LYS A 10 -4.09 -13.02 16.76
C LYS A 10 -4.00 -11.89 17.79
N GLN A 11 -2.81 -11.57 18.28
CA GLN A 11 -2.60 -10.47 19.21
C GLN A 11 -2.86 -9.11 18.54
N LEU A 12 -2.39 -8.92 17.30
CA LEU A 12 -2.66 -7.71 16.51
C LEU A 12 -4.16 -7.53 16.27
N THR A 13 -4.86 -8.58 15.82
CA THR A 13 -6.31 -8.57 15.62
C THR A 13 -7.07 -8.24 16.90
N ASN A 14 -6.64 -8.78 18.04
CA ASN A 14 -7.26 -8.47 19.33
C ASN A 14 -7.02 -7.02 19.76
N LEU A 15 -5.82 -6.47 19.54
CA LEU A 15 -5.52 -5.06 19.82
C LEU A 15 -6.40 -4.13 18.98
N GLU A 16 -6.47 -4.37 17.67
CA GLU A 16 -7.32 -3.59 16.77
C GLU A 16 -8.79 -3.65 17.21
N LYS A 17 -9.31 -4.84 17.48
CA LYS A 17 -10.68 -5.02 17.96
C LYS A 17 -10.96 -4.22 19.25
N ASN A 18 -10.01 -4.19 20.18
CA ASN A 18 -10.16 -3.45 21.43
C ASN A 18 -10.15 -1.93 21.20
N TYR A 19 -9.31 -1.43 20.29
CA TYR A 19 -9.32 -0.02 19.90
C TYR A 19 -10.68 0.38 19.32
N LEU A 20 -11.17 -0.40 18.35
CA LEU A 20 -12.47 -0.16 17.70
C LEU A 20 -13.64 -0.23 18.69
N ALA A 21 -13.63 -1.20 19.61
CA ALA A 21 -14.69 -1.36 20.60
C ALA A 21 -14.76 -0.20 21.61
N ASN A 22 -13.63 0.43 21.91
CA ASN A 22 -13.56 1.55 22.86
C ASN A 22 -13.60 2.92 22.18
N GLY A 23 -13.61 2.99 20.84
CA GLY A 23 -13.63 4.25 20.10
C GLY A 23 -12.38 5.12 20.34
N VAL A 24 -11.23 4.49 20.59
CA VAL A 24 -9.95 5.18 20.81
C VAL A 24 -8.92 4.71 19.79
N GLU A 25 -7.94 5.58 19.50
CA GLU A 25 -6.84 5.28 18.55
C GLU A 25 -5.48 5.17 19.25
N VAL A 26 -5.39 5.63 20.51
CA VAL A 26 -4.19 5.67 21.34
C VAL A 26 -4.52 5.29 22.78
N GLY A 27 -3.51 5.03 23.60
CA GLY A 27 -3.65 4.70 25.04
C GLY A 27 -3.29 3.27 25.41
N GLY A 28 -3.07 2.40 24.42
CA GLY A 28 -2.43 1.09 24.60
C GLY A 28 -0.92 1.12 24.32
N PRO A 29 -0.27 -0.06 24.22
CA PRO A 29 1.17 -0.15 24.02
C PRO A 29 1.66 0.29 22.62
N TYR A 30 0.76 0.31 21.64
CA TYR A 30 0.96 0.78 20.27
C TYR A 30 -0.33 1.45 19.83
N SER A 31 -0.30 2.53 19.06
CA SER A 31 -1.47 3.14 18.44
C SER A 31 -2.21 2.17 17.49
N LEU A 32 -3.46 2.47 17.19
CA LEU A 32 -4.25 1.73 16.19
C LEU A 32 -3.57 1.73 14.82
N ALA A 33 -2.99 2.87 14.42
CA ALA A 33 -2.24 3.00 13.16
C ALA A 33 -1.02 2.06 13.11
N GLU A 34 -0.25 1.95 14.19
CA GLU A 34 0.90 1.03 14.26
C GLU A 34 0.44 -0.44 14.16
N VAL A 35 -0.66 -0.81 14.83
CA VAL A 35 -1.23 -2.16 14.76
C VAL A 35 -1.68 -2.50 13.33
N ARG A 36 -2.35 -1.57 12.66
CA ARG A 36 -2.78 -1.74 11.26
C ARG A 36 -1.60 -1.82 10.31
N LEU A 37 -0.61 -0.94 10.45
CA LEU A 37 0.60 -0.95 9.64
C LEU A 37 1.34 -2.29 9.73
N GLU A 38 1.52 -2.82 10.94
CA GLU A 38 2.14 -4.13 11.14
C GLU A 38 1.31 -5.26 10.53
N SER A 39 -0.01 -5.19 10.62
CA SER A 39 -0.91 -6.15 9.96
C SER A 39 -0.75 -6.13 8.44
N LEU A 40 -0.69 -4.93 7.82
CA LEU A 40 -0.45 -4.80 6.38
C LEU A 40 0.91 -5.35 5.96
N ARG A 41 1.95 -5.10 6.77
CA ARG A 41 3.32 -5.62 6.52
C ARG A 41 3.36 -7.15 6.42
N ARG A 42 2.47 -7.83 7.16
CA ARG A 42 2.34 -9.30 7.21
C ARG A 42 1.42 -9.88 6.14
N THR A 43 0.79 -9.05 5.32
CA THR A 43 -0.06 -9.52 4.21
C THR A 43 0.72 -10.52 3.35
N PRO A 44 0.22 -11.75 3.15
CA PRO A 44 0.97 -12.77 2.42
C PRO A 44 1.23 -12.36 0.96
N SER A 45 2.49 -12.18 0.59
CA SER A 45 2.90 -11.96 -0.79
C SER A 45 4.32 -12.46 -1.01
N ALA A 46 4.51 -13.24 -2.07
CA ALA A 46 5.83 -13.70 -2.50
C ALA A 46 6.67 -12.60 -3.17
N LEU A 47 6.06 -11.44 -3.43
CA LEU A 47 6.68 -10.31 -4.12
C LEU A 47 7.31 -9.34 -3.11
N ASP A 48 8.54 -8.92 -3.37
CA ASP A 48 9.23 -7.93 -2.56
C ASP A 48 8.60 -6.54 -2.75
N PRO A 49 8.17 -5.85 -1.67
CA PRO A 49 7.49 -4.56 -1.79
C PRO A 49 8.38 -3.48 -2.41
N VAL A 50 9.71 -3.50 -2.19
CA VAL A 50 10.62 -2.51 -2.79
C VAL A 50 10.69 -2.70 -4.31
N ALA A 51 10.83 -3.96 -4.77
CA ALA A 51 10.83 -4.28 -6.19
C ALA A 51 9.50 -3.92 -6.87
N VAL A 52 8.37 -4.20 -6.22
CA VAL A 52 7.04 -3.83 -6.74
C VAL A 52 6.88 -2.31 -6.79
N ALA A 53 7.30 -1.60 -5.74
CA ALA A 53 7.27 -0.15 -5.69
C ALA A 53 8.04 0.50 -6.84
N LYS A 54 9.28 0.02 -7.09
CA LYS A 54 10.09 0.45 -8.24
C LYS A 54 9.40 0.18 -9.56
N ALA A 55 8.86 -1.04 -9.73
CA ALA A 55 8.17 -1.43 -10.95
C ALA A 55 6.98 -0.51 -11.27
N ILE A 56 6.20 -0.11 -10.26
CA ILE A 56 5.07 0.82 -10.43
C ILE A 56 5.55 2.15 -11.00
N VAL A 57 6.54 2.77 -10.36
CA VAL A 57 7.04 4.10 -10.76
C VAL A 57 7.73 4.04 -12.13
N GLU A 58 8.49 2.98 -12.42
CA GLU A 58 9.11 2.79 -13.74
C GLU A 58 8.09 2.60 -14.86
N LEU A 59 7.03 1.81 -14.63
CA LEU A 59 5.96 1.62 -15.61
C LEU A 59 5.18 2.92 -15.83
N ALA A 60 4.85 3.64 -14.76
CA ALA A 60 4.22 4.94 -14.84
C ALA A 60 5.09 5.95 -15.62
N ARG A 61 6.39 6.05 -15.35
CA ARG A 61 7.30 6.93 -16.11
C ARG A 61 7.43 6.57 -17.59
N ALA A 62 7.19 5.32 -17.94
CA ALA A 62 7.26 4.84 -19.32
C ALA A 62 5.94 5.03 -20.08
N SER A 63 4.85 5.42 -19.41
CA SER A 63 3.54 5.64 -20.04
C SER A 63 3.29 7.13 -20.34
N GLU A 64 2.43 7.40 -21.31
CA GLU A 64 2.09 8.77 -21.72
C GLU A 64 1.30 9.54 -20.64
N ASP A 65 0.52 8.83 -19.85
CA ASP A 65 -0.38 9.38 -18.82
C ASP A 65 0.21 9.33 -17.39
N ASN A 66 1.44 8.87 -17.25
CA ASN A 66 2.10 8.65 -15.96
C ASN A 66 1.38 7.65 -15.05
N LEU A 67 0.62 6.71 -15.61
CA LEU A 67 -0.09 5.65 -14.88
C LEU A 67 0.37 4.26 -15.35
N THR A 68 0.17 3.27 -14.50
CA THR A 68 0.31 1.85 -14.84
C THR A 68 -0.97 1.10 -14.51
N THR A 69 -1.15 -0.07 -15.09
CA THR A 69 -2.32 -0.91 -14.83
C THR A 69 -1.95 -2.17 -14.05
N TYR A 70 -2.96 -2.82 -13.45
CA TYR A 70 -2.79 -4.14 -12.82
C TYR A 70 -2.17 -5.16 -13.78
N GLY A 71 -2.55 -5.14 -15.06
CA GLY A 71 -2.04 -6.06 -16.07
C GLY A 71 -0.57 -5.81 -16.41
N GLU A 72 -0.19 -4.55 -16.64
CA GLU A 72 1.20 -4.15 -16.89
C GLU A 72 2.10 -4.48 -15.70
N LEU A 73 1.62 -4.16 -14.49
CA LEU A 73 2.33 -4.47 -13.25
C LEU A 73 2.52 -5.97 -13.08
N TRP A 74 1.47 -6.78 -13.28
CA TRP A 74 1.57 -8.24 -13.24
C TRP A 74 2.59 -8.78 -14.24
N ASN A 75 2.53 -8.34 -15.49
CA ASN A 75 3.46 -8.77 -16.53
C ASN A 75 4.91 -8.42 -16.19
N ARG A 76 5.14 -7.31 -15.50
CA ARG A 76 6.48 -6.90 -15.05
C ARG A 76 7.00 -7.76 -13.89
N ILE A 77 6.17 -8.04 -12.89
CA ILE A 77 6.61 -8.71 -11.65
C ILE A 77 6.45 -10.23 -11.69
N SER A 78 5.77 -10.77 -12.71
CA SER A 78 5.57 -12.21 -12.93
C SER A 78 5.69 -12.53 -14.43
N PRO A 79 6.88 -12.33 -15.03
CA PRO A 79 7.08 -12.47 -16.47
C PRO A 79 6.76 -13.89 -16.94
N GLY A 80 6.03 -14.00 -18.05
CA GLY A 80 5.62 -15.28 -18.64
C GLY A 80 4.47 -15.98 -17.93
N GLN A 81 3.93 -15.44 -16.83
CA GLN A 81 2.76 -16.01 -16.18
C GLN A 81 1.47 -15.37 -16.70
N PRO A 82 0.52 -16.15 -17.25
CA PRO A 82 -0.73 -15.60 -17.73
C PRO A 82 -1.60 -15.11 -16.57
N TRP A 83 -2.46 -14.13 -16.85
CA TRP A 83 -3.48 -13.67 -15.90
C TRP A 83 -4.51 -14.79 -15.64
N LYS A 84 -4.63 -15.25 -14.39
CA LYS A 84 -5.53 -16.33 -13.96
C LYS A 84 -6.73 -15.81 -13.16
N GLY A 85 -7.31 -14.69 -13.59
CA GLY A 85 -8.49 -14.09 -12.97
C GLY A 85 -8.24 -13.70 -11.51
N ASN A 86 -9.16 -14.08 -10.62
CA ASN A 86 -9.17 -13.67 -9.21
C ASN A 86 -7.90 -14.05 -8.44
N ALA A 87 -7.24 -15.16 -8.79
CA ALA A 87 -6.01 -15.58 -8.13
C ALA A 87 -4.87 -14.57 -8.39
N THR A 88 -4.70 -14.16 -9.64
CA THR A 88 -3.72 -13.13 -10.03
C THR A 88 -4.08 -11.77 -9.44
N GLN A 89 -5.37 -11.40 -9.48
CA GLN A 89 -5.83 -10.14 -8.88
C GLN A 89 -5.51 -10.08 -7.39
N LYS A 90 -5.76 -11.17 -6.65
CA LYS A 90 -5.42 -11.26 -5.22
C LYS A 90 -3.92 -11.17 -4.96
N ALA A 91 -3.09 -11.79 -5.80
CA ALA A 91 -1.64 -11.70 -5.67
C ALA A 91 -1.14 -10.25 -5.85
N VAL A 92 -1.64 -9.54 -6.87
CA VAL A 92 -1.31 -8.12 -7.08
C VAL A 92 -1.85 -7.27 -5.94
N ALA A 93 -3.10 -7.46 -5.51
CA ALA A 93 -3.69 -6.73 -4.39
C ALA A 93 -2.85 -6.88 -3.10
N ASN A 94 -2.46 -8.11 -2.75
CA ASN A 94 -1.60 -8.36 -1.60
C ASN A 94 -0.23 -7.68 -1.72
N ALA A 95 0.35 -7.66 -2.93
CA ALA A 95 1.59 -6.94 -3.18
C ALA A 95 1.42 -5.42 -2.99
N LEU A 96 0.34 -4.85 -3.51
CA LEU A 96 0.01 -3.43 -3.33
C LEU A 96 -0.20 -3.07 -1.86
N THR A 97 -0.89 -3.92 -1.08
CA THR A 97 -1.03 -3.72 0.36
C THR A 97 0.32 -3.63 1.08
N ARG A 98 1.27 -4.50 0.73
CA ARG A 98 2.64 -4.43 1.28
C ARG A 98 3.39 -3.19 0.81
N VAL A 99 3.14 -2.71 -0.41
CA VAL A 99 3.70 -1.45 -0.92
C VAL A 99 3.18 -0.26 -0.13
N VAL A 100 1.88 -0.22 0.20
CA VAL A 100 1.32 0.84 1.07
C VAL A 100 2.03 0.85 2.42
N ALA A 101 2.17 -0.31 3.06
CA ALA A 101 2.89 -0.43 4.34
C ALA A 101 4.35 0.05 4.23
N TYR A 102 5.03 -0.31 3.14
CA TYR A 102 6.39 0.16 2.85
C TYR A 102 6.43 1.70 2.70
N CYS A 103 5.52 2.28 1.92
CA CYS A 103 5.45 3.73 1.72
C CYS A 103 5.27 4.47 3.06
N VAL A 104 4.30 4.04 3.88
CA VAL A 104 4.04 4.65 5.19
C VAL A 104 5.26 4.53 6.11
N THR A 105 5.86 3.34 6.19
CA THR A 105 7.05 3.07 7.03
C THR A 105 8.21 4.01 6.69
N HIS A 106 8.42 4.28 5.40
CA HIS A 106 9.53 5.11 4.92
C HIS A 106 9.14 6.56 4.64
N LYS A 107 7.93 6.99 5.03
CA LYS A 107 7.39 8.34 4.79
C LYS A 107 7.47 8.75 3.31
N MET A 108 7.24 7.78 2.43
CA MET A 108 7.18 7.97 0.99
C MET A 108 5.72 8.25 0.57
N PRO A 109 5.52 8.86 -0.61
CA PRO A 109 4.18 8.99 -1.16
C PRO A 109 3.53 7.61 -1.36
N ILE A 110 2.21 7.55 -1.23
CA ILE A 110 1.39 6.35 -1.47
C ILE A 110 1.38 6.08 -2.98
N ILE A 111 2.41 5.38 -3.47
CA ILE A 111 2.62 5.20 -4.91
C ILE A 111 1.57 4.32 -5.60
N THR A 112 0.75 3.58 -4.84
CA THR A 112 -0.32 2.75 -5.39
C THR A 112 -1.40 3.56 -6.10
N VAL A 113 -1.45 4.90 -5.89
CA VAL A 113 -2.30 5.82 -6.66
C VAL A 113 -1.99 5.87 -8.16
N LEU A 114 -0.83 5.35 -8.57
CA LEU A 114 -0.43 5.24 -9.97
C LEU A 114 -0.96 3.97 -10.65
N VAL A 115 -1.54 3.03 -9.87
CA VAL A 115 -2.02 1.75 -10.38
C VAL A 115 -3.53 1.81 -10.60
N VAL A 116 -3.95 1.79 -11.85
CA VAL A 116 -5.34 1.96 -12.27
C VAL A 116 -5.86 0.74 -13.03
N ARG A 117 -7.18 0.72 -13.30
CA ARG A 117 -7.76 -0.30 -14.18
C ARG A 117 -7.44 0.01 -15.63
N THR A 118 -7.21 -1.04 -16.43
CA THR A 118 -6.83 -0.92 -17.84
C THR A 118 -7.88 -0.25 -18.73
N ASP A 119 -9.17 -0.44 -18.43
CA ASP A 119 -10.28 0.05 -19.24
C ASP A 119 -10.53 1.55 -19.09
N GLN A 120 -10.35 2.09 -17.87
CA GLN A 120 -10.65 3.49 -17.56
C GLN A 120 -9.39 4.36 -17.51
N ARG A 121 -8.22 3.76 -17.23
CA ARG A 121 -6.96 4.45 -16.95
C ARG A 121 -7.10 5.63 -15.98
N ASP A 122 -7.99 5.47 -15.01
CA ASP A 122 -8.17 6.40 -13.90
C ASP A 122 -8.64 5.67 -12.64
N LEU A 123 -8.55 6.34 -11.49
CA LEU A 123 -9.14 5.88 -10.24
C LEU A 123 -10.61 6.27 -10.19
N SER A 124 -11.48 5.30 -9.90
CA SER A 124 -12.88 5.61 -9.60
C SER A 124 -12.98 6.43 -8.30
N GLU A 125 -14.09 7.14 -8.11
CA GLU A 125 -14.34 7.90 -6.87
C GLU A 125 -14.25 7.01 -5.63
N LEU A 126 -14.83 5.80 -5.70
CA LEU A 126 -14.72 4.80 -4.64
C LEU A 126 -13.26 4.37 -4.39
N ALA A 127 -12.42 4.26 -5.43
CA ALA A 127 -11.01 3.94 -5.26
C ALA A 127 -10.26 5.08 -4.56
N VAL A 128 -10.53 6.33 -4.94
CA VAL A 128 -9.98 7.53 -4.28
C VAL A 128 -10.34 7.56 -2.80
N GLU A 129 -11.62 7.37 -2.47
CA GLU A 129 -12.11 7.32 -1.09
C GLU A 129 -11.45 6.19 -0.29
N ASN A 130 -11.35 5.00 -0.87
CA ASN A 130 -10.73 3.84 -0.21
C ASN A 130 -9.24 4.08 0.09
N ILE A 131 -8.48 4.64 -0.87
CA ILE A 131 -7.06 4.95 -0.67
C ILE A 131 -6.89 6.01 0.42
N CYS A 132 -7.69 7.08 0.40
CA CYS A 132 -7.59 8.13 1.42
C CYS A 132 -7.95 7.60 2.80
N ARG A 133 -9.03 6.82 2.92
CA ARG A 133 -9.41 6.19 4.19
C ARG A 133 -8.29 5.28 4.72
N GLU A 134 -7.74 4.40 3.87
CA GLU A 134 -6.64 3.51 4.28
C GLU A 134 -5.41 4.32 4.73
N ALA A 135 -5.04 5.39 4.00
CA ALA A 135 -3.95 6.26 4.39
C ALA A 135 -4.19 6.94 5.75
N GLN A 136 -5.39 7.47 5.99
CA GLN A 136 -5.80 8.05 7.28
C GLN A 136 -5.73 7.02 8.41
N GLU A 137 -6.25 5.81 8.18
CA GLU A 137 -6.25 4.71 9.13
C GLU A 137 -4.84 4.24 9.52
N LEU A 138 -3.85 4.53 8.66
CA LEU A 138 -2.42 4.29 8.87
C LEU A 138 -1.68 5.53 9.44
N GLY A 139 -2.40 6.60 9.78
CA GLY A 139 -1.84 7.81 10.37
C GLY A 139 -1.24 8.80 9.38
N VAL A 140 -1.54 8.68 8.08
CA VAL A 140 -1.14 9.66 7.06
C VAL A 140 -2.16 10.80 7.04
N ASP A 141 -1.67 12.05 7.06
CA ASP A 141 -2.52 13.21 6.85
C ASP A 141 -2.90 13.31 5.36
N THR A 142 -4.19 13.15 5.08
CA THR A 142 -4.74 13.28 3.73
C THR A 142 -5.38 14.64 3.46
N GLY A 143 -5.51 15.49 4.48
CA GLY A 143 -6.34 16.68 4.39
C GLY A 143 -7.83 16.38 4.07
N PRO A 144 -8.63 17.44 3.83
CA PRO A 144 -10.07 17.35 3.63
C PRO A 144 -10.51 17.06 2.19
N ASP A 145 -9.60 17.16 1.21
CA ASP A 145 -9.89 16.93 -0.22
C ASP A 145 -9.17 15.67 -0.72
N PRO A 146 -9.90 14.54 -0.87
CA PRO A 146 -9.34 13.29 -1.37
C PRO A 146 -8.68 13.42 -2.76
N LYS A 147 -9.24 14.22 -3.67
CA LYS A 147 -8.69 14.34 -5.03
C LYS A 147 -7.38 15.13 -4.99
N ALA A 148 -7.31 16.18 -4.20
CA ALA A 148 -6.07 16.93 -3.98
C ALA A 148 -4.98 16.05 -3.33
N PHE A 149 -5.35 15.20 -2.37
CA PHE A 149 -4.41 14.23 -1.79
C PHE A 149 -3.85 13.30 -2.86
N ILE A 150 -4.70 12.65 -3.65
CA ILE A 150 -4.29 11.72 -4.70
C ILE A 150 -3.36 12.38 -5.70
N GLU A 151 -3.67 13.60 -6.14
CA GLU A 151 -2.83 14.33 -7.08
C GLU A 151 -1.46 14.68 -6.47
N ALA A 152 -1.43 15.12 -5.21
CA ALA A 152 -0.17 15.36 -4.51
C ALA A 152 0.68 14.08 -4.40
N GLN A 153 0.04 12.93 -4.12
CA GLN A 153 0.73 11.63 -4.09
C GLN A 153 1.26 11.24 -5.48
N ARG A 154 0.51 11.47 -6.57
CA ARG A 154 0.95 11.19 -7.95
C ARG A 154 2.19 12.01 -8.30
N VAL A 155 2.14 13.33 -8.09
CA VAL A 155 3.27 14.24 -8.36
C VAL A 155 4.51 13.84 -7.55
N ALA A 156 4.34 13.59 -6.25
CA ALA A 156 5.45 13.18 -5.38
C ALA A 156 6.03 11.82 -5.77
N ALA A 157 5.18 10.85 -6.12
CA ALA A 157 5.61 9.52 -6.56
C ALA A 157 6.45 9.59 -7.84
N MET A 158 6.05 10.45 -8.78
CA MET A 158 6.81 10.66 -10.02
C MET A 158 8.16 11.33 -9.81
N ALA A 159 8.34 12.06 -8.70
CA ALA A 159 9.61 12.68 -8.33
C ALA A 159 10.57 11.74 -7.57
N LEU A 160 10.15 10.52 -7.20
CA LEU A 160 10.97 9.59 -6.42
C LEU A 160 12.24 9.15 -7.18
N ALA A 161 13.41 9.49 -6.66
CA ALA A 161 14.69 9.01 -7.19
C ALA A 161 15.17 7.72 -6.51
N ASP A 162 14.86 7.56 -5.22
CA ASP A 162 15.39 6.50 -4.38
C ASP A 162 14.29 5.71 -3.68
N PHE A 163 14.60 4.44 -3.41
CA PHE A 163 13.74 3.50 -2.69
C PHE A 163 14.55 2.87 -1.57
N PRO A 164 14.37 3.32 -0.32
CA PRO A 164 15.05 2.75 0.84
C PRO A 164 14.90 1.23 0.89
N ARG A 165 15.96 0.51 1.25
CA ARG A 165 15.86 -0.95 1.39
C ARG A 165 14.88 -1.29 2.51
N SER A 166 14.02 -2.28 2.28
CA SER A 166 13.29 -2.91 3.37
C SER A 166 14.30 -3.59 4.28
N GLU A 167 14.42 -3.13 5.53
CA GLU A 167 15.39 -3.66 6.50
C GLU A 167 15.07 -5.10 6.96
N ARG A 168 14.01 -5.74 6.43
CA ARG A 168 13.67 -7.12 6.78
C ARG A 168 13.29 -7.95 5.55
N PRO A 169 13.85 -9.17 5.41
CA PRO A 169 13.36 -10.14 4.43
C PRO A 169 11.94 -10.60 4.80
N ALA A 170 11.14 -10.92 3.80
CA ALA A 170 9.86 -11.60 3.99
C ALA A 170 10.16 -12.98 4.62
N THR A 171 9.83 -13.16 5.89
CA THR A 171 9.78 -14.47 6.56
C THR A 171 8.50 -15.20 6.20
#